data_AF-W4FFF7-F1
#
_entry.id   AF-W4FFF7-F1
#
_cell.length_a   1.000
_cell.length_b   1.000
_cell.length_c   1.000
_cell.angle_alpha   90.00
_cell.angle_beta   90.00
_cell.angle_gamma   90.00
#
_symmetry.space_group_name_H-M   'P 1'
#
loop_
_entity.id
_entity.type
_entity.pdbx_description
1 polymer ?
#
loop_
_entity_poly.entity_id
_entity_poly.type
_entity_poly.pdbx_seq_one_letter_code
_entity_poly.pdbx_strand_id
1 'polypeptide(L)'
;MQRESSATPLEPNLNRNVNWMDSPGFMGFYVITLFIIYIVVHTIVPVDWAWTSVNIVHGFFSFLTMHWIKGSPDEDPSSLGGQYRELTFYEQIDDGRPWTWIKKFLIVVPTLLLLWASVNSNYDTTQLLINVPVWIVLILAKLPELHGVRLFGINRTVGIDDDAKLHFAQSNKRRD
;
A
#
# COMPACT_ATOMS: atom_id res chain seq x y z
N MET A 1 7.58 -5.76 -43.77
CA MET A 1 8.22 -6.22 -42.52
C MET A 1 7.58 -5.47 -41.36
N GLN A 2 6.58 -6.06 -40.72
CA GLN A 2 5.97 -5.52 -39.50
C GLN A 2 6.96 -5.67 -38.35
N ARG A 3 7.44 -4.55 -37.79
CA ARG A 3 7.92 -4.54 -36.40
C ARG A 3 6.68 -4.47 -35.53
N GLU A 4 6.17 -5.63 -35.13
CA GLU A 4 5.33 -5.69 -33.93
C GLU A 4 6.15 -5.09 -32.79
N SER A 5 5.64 -4.04 -32.17
CA SER A 5 6.24 -3.52 -30.95
C SER A 5 6.14 -4.61 -29.90
N SER A 6 7.28 -5.24 -29.59
CA SER A 6 7.44 -6.16 -28.46
C SER A 6 7.39 -5.39 -27.14
N ALA A 7 6.32 -4.64 -26.90
CA ALA A 7 5.83 -4.50 -25.55
C ALA A 7 5.30 -5.89 -25.22
N THR A 8 6.19 -6.75 -24.70
CA THR A 8 5.77 -7.93 -23.96
C THR A 8 4.64 -7.47 -23.05
N PRO A 9 3.44 -8.09 -23.12
CA PRO A 9 2.46 -7.91 -22.07
C PRO A 9 3.23 -8.09 -20.76
N LEU A 10 3.06 -7.20 -19.79
CA LEU A 10 3.63 -7.42 -18.47
C LEU A 10 3.17 -8.81 -18.06
N GLU A 11 4.08 -9.78 -18.09
CA GLU A 11 3.79 -11.15 -17.71
C GLU A 11 3.26 -11.04 -16.28
N PRO A 12 2.00 -11.47 -16.03
CA PRO A 12 1.46 -11.44 -14.68
C PRO A 12 2.47 -12.13 -13.77
N ASN A 13 2.81 -11.49 -12.66
CA ASN A 13 3.70 -12.06 -11.64
C ASN A 13 5.21 -12.04 -11.95
N LEU A 14 5.75 -11.05 -12.66
CA LEU A 14 7.21 -10.86 -12.67
C LEU A 14 7.74 -10.25 -11.35
N ASN A 15 6.96 -9.40 -10.69
CA ASN A 15 7.40 -8.66 -9.51
C ASN A 15 7.39 -9.49 -8.22
N ARG A 16 8.50 -10.21 -7.98
CA ARG A 16 8.71 -11.02 -6.78
C ARG A 16 8.58 -10.25 -5.47
N ASN A 17 8.80 -8.93 -5.45
CA ASN A 17 8.66 -8.08 -4.27
C ASN A 17 7.26 -8.13 -3.65
N VAL A 18 6.22 -8.31 -4.47
CA VAL A 18 4.81 -8.31 -4.04
C VAL A 18 4.07 -9.60 -4.31
N ASN A 19 4.53 -10.46 -5.24
CA ASN A 19 3.83 -11.69 -5.61
C ASN A 19 3.57 -12.65 -4.44
N TRP A 20 4.45 -12.67 -3.44
CA TRP A 20 4.25 -13.51 -2.26
C TRP A 20 2.99 -13.15 -1.47
N MET A 21 2.45 -11.94 -1.67
CA MET A 21 1.20 -11.49 -1.04
C MET A 21 -0.05 -12.16 -1.61
N ASP A 22 0.01 -12.69 -2.83
CA ASP A 22 -1.09 -13.46 -3.42
C ASP A 22 -1.16 -14.91 -2.86
N SER A 23 -0.15 -15.31 -2.09
CA SER A 23 -0.16 -16.61 -1.42
C SER A 23 -1.11 -16.62 -0.21
N PRO A 24 -1.76 -17.76 0.10
CA PRO A 24 -2.56 -17.91 1.32
C PRO A 24 -1.77 -17.63 2.61
N GLY A 25 -0.45 -17.83 2.58
CA GLY A 25 0.45 -17.58 3.71
C GLY A 25 0.49 -16.11 4.13
N PHE A 26 0.25 -15.18 3.19
CA PHE A 26 0.22 -13.76 3.48
C PHE A 26 -0.84 -13.39 4.53
N MET A 27 -2.05 -13.93 4.40
CA MET A 27 -3.13 -13.67 5.36
C MET A 27 -2.76 -14.14 6.76
N GLY A 28 -2.19 -15.35 6.86
CA GLY A 28 -1.72 -15.90 8.13
C GLY A 28 -0.63 -15.03 8.75
N PHE A 29 0.37 -14.65 7.95
CA PHE A 29 1.42 -13.71 8.36
C PHE A 29 0.83 -12.39 8.88
N TYR A 30 -0.10 -11.79 8.13
CA TYR A 30 -0.71 -10.51 8.50
C TYR A 30 -1.48 -10.58 9.82
N VAL A 31 -2.28 -11.64 10.02
CA VAL A 31 -3.02 -11.85 11.26
C VAL A 31 -2.07 -12.08 12.45
N ILE A 32 -1.00 -12.84 12.26
CA ILE A 32 0.03 -13.05 13.29
C ILE A 32 0.72 -11.73 13.62
N THR A 33 1.08 -10.91 12.63
CA THR A 33 1.67 -9.59 12.85
C THR A 33 0.73 -8.69 13.66
N LEU A 34 -0.56 -8.66 13.32
CA LEU A 34 -1.55 -7.91 14.11
C LEU A 34 -1.67 -8.42 15.55
N PHE A 35 -1.64 -9.73 15.74
CA PHE A 35 -1.68 -10.33 17.07
C PHE A 35 -0.43 -9.99 17.90
N ILE A 36 0.75 -9.97 17.29
CA ILE A 36 1.99 -9.51 17.94
C ILE A 36 1.89 -8.04 18.32
N ILE A 37 1.41 -7.17 17.42
CA ILE A 37 1.17 -5.75 17.72
C ILE A 37 0.23 -5.62 18.92
N TYR A 38 -0.87 -6.40 18.93
CA TYR A 38 -1.81 -6.41 20.05
C TYR A 38 -1.13 -6.78 21.37
N ILE A 39 -0.36 -7.88 21.42
CA ILE A 39 0.35 -8.31 22.63
C ILE A 39 1.29 -7.20 23.12
N VAL A 40 2.11 -6.65 22.22
CA VAL A 40 3.09 -5.61 22.57
C VAL A 40 2.41 -4.34 23.08
N VAL A 41 1.32 -3.91 22.46
CA VAL A 41 0.56 -2.74 22.93
C VAL A 41 -0.04 -2.99 24.31
N HIS A 42 -0.56 -4.19 24.56
CA HIS A 42 -1.22 -4.53 25.82
C HIS A 42 -0.26 -4.57 27.02
N THR A 43 1.04 -4.73 26.81
CA THR A 43 2.03 -4.72 27.91
C THR A 43 2.38 -3.31 28.38
N ILE A 44 2.07 -2.27 27.60
CA ILE A 44 2.51 -0.89 27.87
C ILE A 44 1.35 0.12 27.94
N VAL A 45 0.18 -0.19 27.37
CA VAL A 45 -0.99 0.71 27.32
C VAL A 45 -2.10 0.19 28.23
N PRO A 46 -2.86 1.08 28.93
CA PRO A 46 -4.07 0.69 29.64
C PRO A 46 -5.08 -0.02 28.75
N VAL A 47 -5.80 -0.99 29.33
CA VAL A 47 -6.78 -1.84 28.62
C VAL A 47 -7.80 -1.00 27.84
N ASP A 48 -8.29 0.09 28.42
CA ASP A 48 -9.30 0.98 27.82
C ASP A 48 -8.82 1.65 26.52
N TRP A 49 -7.50 1.77 26.32
CA TRP A 49 -6.87 2.41 25.16
C TRP A 49 -6.15 1.42 24.24
N ALA A 50 -6.16 0.12 24.58
CA ALA A 50 -5.39 -0.89 23.89
C ALA A 50 -5.72 -0.95 22.39
N TRP A 51 -7.01 -1.01 22.02
CA TRP A 51 -7.40 -1.13 20.61
C TRP A 51 -7.19 0.13 19.79
N THR A 52 -7.35 1.30 20.39
CA THR A 52 -6.97 2.58 19.76
C THR A 52 -5.47 2.61 19.49
N SER A 53 -4.66 2.14 20.43
CA SER A 53 -3.21 2.07 20.25
C SER A 53 -2.80 1.04 19.20
N VAL A 54 -3.46 -0.12 19.14
CA VAL A 54 -3.27 -1.10 18.05
C VAL A 54 -3.60 -0.47 16.70
N ASN A 55 -4.71 0.26 16.58
CA ASN A 55 -5.11 0.92 15.34
C ASN A 55 -4.08 1.97 14.89
N ILE A 56 -3.55 2.78 15.81
CA ILE A 56 -2.50 3.77 15.52
C ILE A 56 -1.20 3.09 15.07
N VAL A 57 -0.72 2.09 15.82
CA VAL A 57 0.53 1.39 15.52
C VAL A 57 0.41 0.66 14.18
N HIS A 58 -0.67 -0.09 13.98
CA HIS A 58 -0.98 -0.73 12.71
C HIS A 58 -1.04 0.27 11.57
N GLY A 59 -1.73 1.39 11.76
CA GLY A 59 -1.89 2.42 10.75
C GLY A 59 -0.56 3.07 10.36
N PHE A 60 0.27 3.41 11.33
CA PHE A 60 1.59 3.99 11.10
C PHE A 60 2.48 3.05 10.27
N PHE A 61 2.64 1.79 10.72
CA PHE A 61 3.49 0.83 10.02
C PHE A 61 2.91 0.43 8.66
N SER A 62 1.60 0.27 8.55
CA SER A 62 0.94 -0.03 7.29
C SER A 62 1.11 1.11 6.29
N PHE A 63 0.94 2.37 6.71
CA PHE A 63 1.14 3.51 5.83
C PHE A 63 2.59 3.62 5.37
N LEU A 64 3.55 3.52 6.29
CA LEU A 64 4.98 3.58 5.99
C LEU A 64 5.38 2.50 4.98
N THR A 65 5.07 1.24 5.28
CA THR A 65 5.47 0.10 4.43
C THR A 65 4.80 0.13 3.06
N MET A 66 3.49 0.41 3.01
CA MET A 66 2.71 0.28 1.79
C MET A 66 2.78 1.52 0.89
N HIS A 67 2.84 2.73 1.46
CA HIS A 67 2.67 3.98 0.70
C HIS A 67 3.88 4.91 0.77
N TRP A 68 4.84 4.68 1.66
CA TRP A 68 6.07 5.48 1.73
C TRP A 68 7.24 4.82 1.02
N ILE A 69 7.45 3.52 1.23
CA ILE A 69 8.56 2.77 0.61
C ILE A 69 8.28 2.59 -0.89
N LYS A 70 9.28 2.94 -1.72
CA LYS A 70 9.27 2.84 -3.19
C LYS A 70 10.38 1.93 -3.71
N GLY A 71 10.22 1.43 -4.93
CA GLY A 71 11.19 0.57 -5.61
C GLY A 71 11.02 -0.91 -5.30
N SER A 72 11.75 -1.74 -6.06
CA SER A 72 11.81 -3.19 -5.84
C SER A 72 13.27 -3.66 -5.71
N PRO A 73 13.61 -4.47 -4.69
CA PRO A 73 14.95 -5.04 -4.54
C PRO A 73 15.36 -5.96 -5.70
N ASP A 74 14.39 -6.55 -6.38
CA ASP A 74 14.58 -7.53 -7.47
C ASP A 74 14.64 -6.86 -8.86
N GLU A 75 14.87 -5.54 -8.93
CA GLU A 75 15.05 -4.84 -10.21
C GLU A 75 16.36 -5.27 -10.88
N ASP A 76 16.26 -5.86 -12.08
CA ASP A 76 17.41 -6.19 -12.91
C ASP A 76 18.10 -4.89 -13.38
N PRO A 77 19.38 -4.66 -13.03
CA PRO A 77 20.14 -3.47 -13.42
C PRO A 77 20.23 -3.27 -14.95
N SER A 78 20.01 -4.33 -15.74
CA SER A 78 20.07 -4.30 -17.20
C SER A 78 18.73 -3.94 -17.87
N SER A 79 17.62 -3.93 -17.11
CA SER A 79 16.33 -3.45 -17.61
C SER A 79 16.35 -1.93 -17.71
N LEU A 80 16.23 -1.40 -18.94
CA LEU A 80 16.25 0.03 -19.22
C LEU A 80 15.07 0.74 -18.50
N GLY A 81 15.36 1.31 -17.33
CA GLY A 81 14.41 2.07 -16.51
C GLY A 81 13.64 1.16 -15.55
N GLY A 82 14.11 1.08 -14.30
CA GLY A 82 13.47 0.32 -13.23
C GLY A 82 11.98 0.63 -13.14
N GLN A 83 11.16 -0.31 -13.61
CA GLN A 83 9.71 -0.14 -13.85
C GLN A 83 8.90 0.05 -12.55
N TYR A 84 9.52 -0.21 -11.40
CA TYR A 84 8.89 -0.11 -10.09
C TYR A 84 9.54 0.96 -9.21
N ARG A 85 10.54 1.68 -9.73
CA ARG A 85 11.40 2.60 -8.96
C ARG A 85 10.62 3.79 -8.41
N GLU A 86 9.62 4.23 -9.17
CA GLU A 86 8.70 5.32 -8.84
C GLU A 86 7.45 4.87 -8.07
N LEU A 87 7.19 3.56 -8.07
CA LEU A 87 5.99 2.94 -7.49
C LEU A 87 6.23 2.54 -6.04
N THR A 88 5.26 2.85 -5.20
CA THR A 88 5.18 2.39 -3.82
C THR A 88 4.91 0.88 -3.76
N PHE A 89 5.21 0.27 -2.62
CA PHE A 89 4.96 -1.15 -2.41
C PHE A 89 3.49 -1.53 -2.67
N TYR A 90 2.53 -0.69 -2.29
CA TYR A 90 1.10 -0.92 -2.57
C TYR A 90 0.74 -0.84 -4.05
N GLU A 91 1.32 0.12 -4.77
CA GLU A 91 1.08 0.32 -6.19
C GLU A 91 1.62 -0.83 -7.03
N GLN A 92 2.71 -1.45 -6.58
CA GLN A 92 3.30 -2.62 -7.21
C GLN A 92 2.39 -3.87 -7.15
N ILE A 93 1.51 -3.98 -6.15
CA ILE A 93 0.65 -5.16 -5.94
C ILE A 93 -0.26 -5.40 -7.15
N ASP A 94 -0.27 -6.64 -7.62
CA ASP A 94 -1.03 -7.14 -8.77
C ASP A 94 -0.86 -6.31 -10.04
N ASP A 95 0.35 -5.79 -10.26
CA ASP A 95 0.71 -4.95 -11.40
C ASP A 95 -0.15 -3.67 -11.47
N GLY A 96 -0.47 -3.10 -10.29
CA GLY A 96 -1.29 -1.90 -10.18
C GLY A 96 -2.80 -2.13 -10.38
N ARG A 97 -3.25 -3.36 -10.66
CA ARG A 97 -4.68 -3.65 -10.87
C ARG A 97 -5.52 -3.22 -9.66
N PRO A 98 -6.61 -2.47 -9.85
CA PRO A 98 -7.48 -2.05 -8.75
C PRO A 98 -8.38 -3.22 -8.31
N TRP A 99 -8.89 -3.13 -7.08
CA TRP A 99 -9.94 -4.03 -6.55
C TRP A 99 -9.63 -5.53 -6.58
N THR A 100 -8.36 -5.91 -6.58
CA THR A 100 -7.94 -7.29 -6.43
C THR A 100 -8.26 -7.83 -5.05
N TRP A 101 -8.22 -9.16 -4.90
CA TRP A 101 -8.53 -9.83 -3.65
C TRP A 101 -7.66 -9.32 -2.49
N ILE A 102 -6.35 -9.22 -2.72
CA ILE A 102 -5.39 -8.74 -1.72
C ILE A 102 -5.61 -7.26 -1.36
N LYS A 103 -5.89 -6.39 -2.34
CA LYS A 103 -6.17 -4.97 -2.09
C LYS A 103 -7.46 -4.78 -1.28
N LYS A 104 -8.50 -5.57 -1.57
CA LYS A 104 -9.73 -5.62 -0.77
C LYS A 104 -9.44 -6.06 0.66
N PHE A 105 -8.65 -7.10 0.85
CA PHE A 105 -8.23 -7.54 2.18
C PHE A 105 -7.53 -6.41 2.95
N LEU A 106 -6.56 -5.73 2.33
CA LEU A 106 -5.83 -4.61 2.94
C LEU A 106 -6.70 -3.37 3.27
N ILE A 107 -7.86 -3.23 2.63
CA ILE A 107 -8.88 -2.20 2.94
C ILE A 107 -9.80 -2.65 4.08
N VAL A 108 -10.20 -3.92 4.08
CA VAL A 108 -11.11 -4.49 5.07
C VAL A 108 -10.48 -4.49 6.46
N VAL A 109 -9.21 -4.87 6.58
CA VAL A 109 -8.54 -4.98 7.89
C VAL A 109 -8.55 -3.68 8.72
N PRO A 110 -8.08 -2.52 8.23
CA PRO A 110 -8.16 -1.28 9.00
C PRO A 110 -9.61 -0.86 9.28
N THR A 111 -10.56 -1.23 8.43
CA THR A 111 -11.99 -0.99 8.66
C THR A 111 -12.52 -1.82 9.82
N LEU A 112 -12.16 -3.11 9.89
CA LEU A 112 -12.52 -3.97 11.02
C LEU A 112 -11.84 -3.50 12.32
N LEU A 113 -10.58 -3.05 12.26
CA LEU A 113 -9.90 -2.49 13.44
C LEU A 113 -10.58 -1.24 13.97
N LEU A 114 -11.00 -0.32 13.09
CA LEU A 114 -11.79 0.86 13.49
C LEU A 114 -13.09 0.44 14.18
N LEU A 115 -13.85 -0.48 13.57
CA LEU A 115 -15.12 -0.94 14.14
C LEU A 115 -14.91 -1.64 15.49
N TRP A 116 -13.89 -2.48 15.59
CA TRP A 116 -13.57 -3.21 16.81
C TRP A 116 -13.13 -2.28 17.94
N ALA A 117 -12.27 -1.30 17.64
CA ALA A 117 -11.87 -0.27 18.60
C ALA A 117 -13.07 0.58 19.05
N SER A 118 -13.99 0.88 18.14
CA SER A 118 -15.21 1.67 18.44
C SER A 118 -16.15 0.91 19.37
N VAL A 119 -16.38 -0.39 19.11
CA VAL A 119 -17.23 -1.22 19.98
C VAL A 119 -16.61 -1.38 21.36
N ASN A 120 -15.30 -1.63 21.45
CA ASN A 120 -14.66 -1.86 22.75
C ASN A 120 -14.55 -0.58 23.60
N SER A 121 -14.39 0.57 22.96
CA SER A 121 -14.43 1.87 23.65
C SER A 121 -15.85 2.36 23.97
N ASN A 122 -16.90 1.55 23.72
CA ASN A 122 -18.30 1.96 23.83
C ASN A 122 -18.60 3.28 23.09
N TYR A 123 -17.99 3.47 21.91
CA TYR A 123 -18.11 4.66 21.10
C TYR A 123 -17.67 5.96 21.81
N ASP A 124 -16.66 5.86 22.68
CA ASP A 124 -16.04 7.04 23.30
C ASP A 124 -15.61 8.04 22.23
N THR A 125 -16.02 9.29 22.41
CA THR A 125 -15.82 10.34 21.40
C THR A 125 -14.34 10.66 21.21
N THR A 126 -13.54 10.61 22.27
CA THR A 126 -12.10 10.91 22.20
C THR A 126 -11.38 9.85 21.38
N GLN A 127 -11.67 8.57 21.63
CA GLN A 127 -11.08 7.46 20.89
C GLN A 127 -11.54 7.45 19.43
N LEU A 128 -12.81 7.78 19.16
CA LEU A 128 -13.32 7.92 17.79
C LEU A 128 -12.63 9.05 17.01
N LEU A 129 -12.44 10.21 17.64
CA LEU A 129 -11.73 11.35 17.04
C LEU A 129 -10.27 11.04 16.68
N ILE A 130 -9.69 9.99 17.26
CA ILE A 130 -8.34 9.51 16.93
C ILE A 130 -8.40 8.41 15.87
N ASN A 131 -9.27 7.40 16.06
CA ASN A 131 -9.34 6.23 15.19
C ASN A 131 -9.87 6.56 13.78
N VAL A 132 -10.85 7.46 13.68
CA VAL A 132 -11.45 7.81 12.39
C VAL A 132 -10.45 8.50 11.46
N PRO A 133 -9.69 9.54 11.87
CA PRO A 133 -8.66 10.12 11.01
C PRO A 133 -7.59 9.11 10.56
N VAL A 134 -7.12 8.23 11.46
CA VAL A 134 -6.17 7.16 11.10
C VAL A 134 -6.75 6.28 10.00
N TRP A 135 -7.99 5.83 10.17
CA TRP A 135 -8.69 5.04 9.16
C TRP A 135 -8.87 5.79 7.84
N ILE A 136 -9.27 7.07 7.86
CA ILE A 136 -9.42 7.91 6.66
C ILE A 136 -8.11 7.95 5.88
N VAL A 137 -6.98 8.23 6.53
CA VAL A 137 -5.67 8.25 5.85
C VAL A 137 -5.36 6.90 5.21
N LEU A 138 -5.61 5.80 5.93
CA LEU A 138 -5.34 4.45 5.44
C LEU A 138 -6.24 4.03 4.27
N ILE A 139 -7.49 4.49 4.22
CA ILE A 139 -8.42 4.17 3.14
C ILE A 139 -8.12 5.05 1.93
N LEU A 140 -7.96 6.37 2.13
CA LEU A 140 -7.65 7.29 1.05
C LEU A 140 -6.41 6.84 0.29
N ALA A 141 -5.34 6.48 1.01
CA ALA A 141 -4.09 6.03 0.39
C ALA A 141 -4.24 4.76 -0.47
N LYS A 142 -5.25 3.92 -0.20
CA LYS A 142 -5.52 2.67 -0.93
C LYS A 142 -6.49 2.85 -2.11
N LEU A 143 -7.04 4.05 -2.31
CA LEU A 143 -7.95 4.30 -3.42
C LEU A 143 -7.22 4.22 -4.76
N PRO A 144 -7.79 3.53 -5.77
CA PRO A 144 -7.15 3.41 -7.08
C PRO A 144 -6.97 4.75 -7.80
N GLU A 145 -7.76 5.76 -7.46
CA GLU A 145 -7.71 7.13 -7.98
C GLU A 145 -6.45 7.88 -7.55
N LEU A 146 -5.79 7.43 -6.47
CA LEU A 146 -4.51 7.97 -6.01
C LEU A 146 -3.30 7.18 -6.55
N HIS A 147 -3.52 6.20 -7.42
CA HIS A 147 -2.42 5.42 -8.01
C HIS A 147 -1.48 6.32 -8.83
N GLY A 148 -0.20 6.33 -8.47
CA GLY A 148 0.84 7.17 -9.05
C GLY A 148 0.74 8.66 -8.68
N VAL A 149 -0.21 9.04 -7.82
CA VAL A 149 -0.47 10.43 -7.45
C VAL A 149 0.19 10.76 -6.11
N ARG A 150 1.12 11.71 -6.15
CA ARG A 150 1.77 12.25 -4.96
C ARG A 150 1.06 13.52 -4.53
N LEU A 151 0.16 13.40 -3.55
CA LEU A 151 -0.54 14.54 -2.97
C LEU A 151 0.48 15.56 -2.44
N PHE A 152 0.34 16.81 -2.88
CA PHE A 152 1.23 17.94 -2.54
C PHE A 152 2.72 17.72 -2.89
N GLY A 153 3.06 16.74 -3.74
CA GLY A 153 4.45 16.40 -4.04
C GLY A 153 5.20 15.73 -2.89
N ILE A 154 4.49 15.28 -1.85
CA ILE A 154 5.06 14.49 -0.76
C ILE A 154 5.56 13.15 -1.32
N ASN A 155 6.71 12.67 -0.83
CA ASN A 155 7.38 11.46 -1.30
C ASN A 155 7.79 11.50 -2.80
N ARG A 156 8.04 12.69 -3.36
CA ARG A 156 8.60 12.87 -4.71
C ARG A 156 10.13 12.77 -4.69
N THR A 157 10.70 12.03 -5.64
CA THR A 157 12.13 11.89 -5.88
C THR A 157 12.51 12.51 -7.22
N VAL A 158 13.36 13.53 -7.20
CA VAL A 158 13.85 14.23 -8.40
C VAL A 158 14.63 13.25 -9.28
N GLY A 159 14.46 13.37 -10.60
CA GLY A 159 15.03 12.44 -11.58
C GLY A 159 14.14 11.21 -11.76
N ILE A 160 13.88 10.43 -10.70
CA ILE A 160 13.06 9.21 -10.80
C ILE A 160 11.63 9.53 -11.27
N ASP A 161 11.01 10.52 -10.64
CA ASP A 161 9.61 10.85 -10.89
C ASP A 161 9.41 11.74 -12.11
N ASP A 162 10.49 12.38 -12.56
CA ASP A 162 10.53 13.22 -13.74
C ASP A 162 10.66 12.36 -15.00
N ASP A 163 11.51 11.33 -14.94
CA ASP A 163 11.67 10.32 -16.00
C ASP A 163 10.34 9.62 -16.28
N ALA A 164 9.62 9.19 -15.24
CA ALA A 164 8.30 8.56 -15.39
C ALA A 164 7.31 9.47 -16.16
N LYS A 165 7.23 10.76 -15.81
CA LYS A 165 6.38 11.73 -16.52
C LYS A 165 6.75 11.88 -18.00
N LEU A 166 8.05 11.88 -18.31
CA LEU A 166 8.53 11.94 -19.69
C LEU A 166 8.13 10.69 -20.48
N HIS A 167 8.26 9.49 -19.88
CA HIS A 167 7.83 8.25 -20.50
C HIS A 167 6.32 8.22 -20.79
N PHE A 168 5.48 8.64 -19.83
CA PHE A 168 4.03 8.73 -20.05
C PHE A 168 3.68 9.70 -21.18
N ALA A 169 4.28 10.89 -21.19
CA ALA A 169 4.06 11.90 -22.24
C ALA A 169 4.47 11.39 -23.64
N GLN A 170 5.59 10.69 -23.74
CA GLN A 170 6.05 10.08 -24.99
C GLN A 170 5.17 8.90 -25.45
N SER A 171 4.61 8.12 -24.51
CA SER A 171 3.69 7.03 -24.83
C SER A 171 2.35 7.53 -25.38
N ASN A 172 1.88 8.68 -24.89
CA ASN A 172 0.61 9.26 -25.31
C ASN A 172 0.76 9.90 -26.70
N LYS A 173 1.86 10.62 -26.92
CA LYS A 173 2.20 11.23 -28.22
C LYS A 173 2.40 10.21 -29.36
N ARG A 174 2.65 8.93 -29.04
CA ARG A 174 2.77 7.84 -30.03
C ARG A 174 1.44 7.15 -30.36
N ARG A 175 0.37 7.48 -29.62
CA ARG A 175 -0.98 6.91 -29.80
C ARG A 175 -1.92 7.84 -30.58
N ASP A 176 -1.47 9.06 -30.85
CA ASP A 176 -2.12 10.07 -31.69
C ASP A 176 -1.45 10.15 -33.08
#